data_AF-A0A7C3IPE0-F1
#
_entry.id   AF-A0A7C3IPE0-F1
#
_cell.length_a   1.000
_cell.length_b   1.000
_cell.length_c   1.000
_cell.angle_alpha   90.00
_cell.angle_beta   90.00
_cell.angle_gamma   90.00
#
_symmetry.space_group_name_H-M   'P 1'
#
loop_
_entity.id
_entity.type
_entity.pdbx_description
1 polymer ?
#
loop_
_entity_poly.entity_id
_entity_poly.type
_entity_poly.pdbx_seq_one_letter_code
_entity_poly.pdbx_strand_id
1 'polypeptide(L)'
;MNPLDMFRKKFEMYRKVLDESGEKKAWDTLFEGYPERQRKNMGAIIEKYNTLAEAFESAVPQYKQLGMEMQVVDISNNEKDAVLEIQRTCPALQFHMHTDFGFEKPCHIICEMDVAATNAAFADMGIKGSILCAQADGHCVCMFKYERPKKAK
;
A
#
# COMPACT_ATOMS: atom_id res chain seq x y z
N MET A 1 -2.12 -1.28 19.76
CA MET A 1 -3.32 -1.31 18.89
C MET A 1 -3.09 -2.41 17.89
N ASN A 2 -4.02 -3.35 17.71
CA ASN A 2 -3.81 -4.45 16.76
C ASN A 2 -3.82 -3.85 15.34
N PRO A 3 -2.84 -4.14 14.47
CA PRO A 3 -2.82 -3.67 13.08
C PRO A 3 -4.12 -3.96 12.33
N LEU A 4 -4.79 -5.06 12.67
CA LEU A 4 -6.10 -5.43 12.12
C LEU A 4 -7.22 -4.45 12.53
N ASP A 5 -7.12 -3.82 13.70
CA ASP A 5 -8.09 -2.79 14.12
C ASP A 5 -8.06 -1.60 13.17
N MET A 6 -6.90 -1.25 12.61
CA MET A 6 -6.77 -0.17 11.65
C MET A 6 -7.46 -0.51 10.32
N PHE A 7 -7.29 -1.73 9.81
CA PHE A 7 -7.98 -2.17 8.61
C PHE A 7 -9.49 -2.21 8.81
N ARG A 8 -9.95 -2.75 9.94
CA ARG A 8 -11.38 -2.78 10.27
C ARG A 8 -12.00 -1.39 10.28
N LYS A 9 -11.33 -0.42 10.91
CA LYS A 9 -11.79 0.97 10.94
C LYS A 9 -11.88 1.61 9.56
N LYS A 10 -10.96 1.30 8.64
CA LYS A 10 -11.06 1.77 7.24
C LYS A 10 -12.31 1.22 6.57
N PHE A 11 -12.57 -0.08 6.66
CA PHE A 11 -13.78 -0.69 6.09
C PHE A 11 -15.06 -0.12 6.69
N GLU A 12 -15.10 0.04 8.01
CA GLU A 12 -16.24 0.63 8.73
C GLU A 12 -16.53 2.05 8.26
N MET A 13 -15.51 2.91 8.22
CA MET A 13 -15.65 4.29 7.78
C MET A 13 -16.07 4.36 6.30
N TYR A 14 -15.45 3.55 5.45
CA TYR A 14 -15.77 3.54 4.02
C TYR A 14 -17.22 3.09 3.78
N ARG A 15 -17.66 2.00 4.42
CA ARG A 15 -19.05 1.51 4.32
C ARG A 15 -20.04 2.57 4.79
N LYS A 16 -19.79 3.21 5.93
CA LYS A 16 -20.66 4.27 6.44
C LYS A 16 -20.85 5.40 5.42
N VAL A 17 -19.75 5.94 4.88
CA VAL A 17 -19.81 7.06 3.93
C VAL A 17 -20.39 6.61 2.58
N LEU A 18 -20.12 5.37 2.18
CA LEU A 18 -20.68 4.79 0.95
C LEU A 18 -22.21 4.77 0.98
N ASP A 19 -22.79 4.31 2.09
CA ASP A 19 -24.24 4.23 2.26
C ASP A 19 -24.89 5.64 2.34
N GLU A 20 -24.17 6.62 2.88
CA GLU A 20 -24.66 8.00 3.05
C GLU A 20 -24.50 8.87 1.80
N SER A 21 -23.43 8.69 1.01
CA SER A 21 -23.00 9.69 0.02
C SER A 21 -22.37 9.10 -1.25
N GLY A 22 -22.34 7.77 -1.38
CA GLY A 22 -21.82 7.08 -2.56
C GLY A 22 -20.30 6.95 -2.61
N GLU A 23 -19.85 6.17 -3.58
CA GLU A 23 -18.48 5.64 -3.69
C GLU A 23 -17.42 6.73 -3.75
N LYS A 24 -17.59 7.72 -4.64
CA LYS A 24 -16.63 8.82 -4.79
C LYS A 24 -16.41 9.55 -3.47
N LYS A 25 -17.48 9.83 -2.73
CA LYS A 25 -17.38 10.55 -1.45
C LYS A 25 -16.70 9.68 -0.38
N ALA A 26 -17.01 8.39 -0.34
CA ALA A 26 -16.36 7.43 0.55
C ALA A 26 -14.86 7.36 0.31
N TRP A 27 -14.46 7.27 -0.96
CA TRP A 27 -13.06 7.32 -1.36
C TRP A 27 -12.39 8.62 -0.93
N ASP A 28 -12.92 9.77 -1.36
CA ASP A 28 -12.34 11.08 -1.07
C ASP A 28 -12.18 11.31 0.44
N THR A 29 -13.18 10.90 1.24
CA THR A 29 -13.15 11.04 2.70
C THR A 29 -12.08 10.17 3.35
N LEU A 30 -11.90 8.92 2.92
CA LEU A 30 -10.80 8.09 3.45
C LEU A 30 -9.43 8.57 2.97
N PHE A 31 -9.37 9.08 1.74
CA PHE A 31 -8.15 9.57 1.13
C PHE A 31 -7.66 10.90 1.71
N GLU A 32 -8.56 11.69 2.29
CA GLU A 32 -8.24 12.98 2.91
C GLU A 32 -7.19 12.85 4.02
N GLY A 33 -6.12 13.63 3.89
CA GLY A 33 -4.96 13.60 4.80
C GLY A 33 -4.13 12.32 4.71
N TYR A 34 -4.46 11.39 3.81
CA TYR A 34 -3.78 10.11 3.73
C TYR A 34 -2.39 10.23 3.07
N PRO A 35 -2.22 10.94 1.93
CA PRO A 35 -0.89 11.19 1.38
C PRO A 35 0.10 11.79 2.39
N GLU A 36 -0.34 12.72 3.24
CA GLU A 36 0.49 13.37 4.26
C GLU A 36 0.93 12.36 5.34
N ARG A 37 0.00 11.50 5.79
CA ARG A 37 0.31 10.39 6.72
C ARG A 37 1.29 9.41 6.07
N GLN A 38 1.09 9.08 4.80
CA GLN A 38 1.94 8.18 4.05
C GLN A 38 3.37 8.75 3.94
N ARG A 39 3.49 10.03 3.59
CA ARG A 39 4.78 10.73 3.56
C ARG A 39 5.46 10.73 4.92
N LYS A 40 4.72 11.01 6.00
CA LYS A 40 5.27 11.01 7.36
C LYS A 40 5.80 9.63 7.77
N ASN A 41 5.09 8.56 7.41
CA ASN A 41 5.44 7.21 7.82
C ASN A 41 6.58 6.60 6.98
N MET A 42 6.54 6.81 5.66
CA MET A 42 7.51 6.19 4.74
C MET A 42 8.65 7.13 4.33
N GLY A 43 8.49 8.44 4.46
CA GLY A 43 9.43 9.43 3.92
C GLY A 43 10.83 9.28 4.52
N ALA A 44 10.93 9.13 5.83
CA ALA A 44 12.21 8.93 6.50
C ALA A 44 12.94 7.66 6.02
N ILE A 45 12.20 6.63 5.59
CA ILE A 45 12.78 5.40 5.05
C ILE A 45 13.20 5.63 3.59
N ILE A 46 12.31 6.16 2.75
CA ILE A 46 12.55 6.39 1.31
C ILE A 46 13.68 7.41 1.06
N GLU A 47 13.84 8.39 1.95
CA GLU A 47 14.86 9.43 1.87
C GLU A 47 16.23 8.95 2.39
N LYS A 48 16.22 8.10 3.43
CA LYS A 48 17.44 7.60 4.08
C LYS A 48 18.28 6.68 3.17
N TYR A 49 17.64 5.86 2.35
CA TYR A 49 18.33 4.88 1.52
C TYR A 49 18.56 5.37 0.08
N ASN A 50 19.55 4.76 -0.58
CA ASN A 50 19.93 5.14 -1.93
C ASN A 50 18.98 4.55 -2.98
N THR A 51 18.53 3.31 -2.76
CA THR A 51 17.57 2.62 -3.64
C THR A 51 16.22 2.41 -2.95
N LEU A 52 15.16 2.27 -3.74
CA LEU A 52 13.86 1.85 -3.24
C LEU A 52 13.92 0.43 -2.68
N ALA A 53 14.73 -0.46 -3.25
CA ALA A 53 14.90 -1.81 -2.74
C ALA A 53 15.43 -1.84 -1.29
N GLU A 54 16.47 -1.05 -0.99
CA GLU A 54 16.99 -0.91 0.38
C GLU A 54 15.95 -0.32 1.34
N ALA A 55 15.23 0.70 0.88
CA ALA A 55 14.17 1.34 1.66
C ALA A 55 13.08 0.33 2.04
N PHE A 56 12.54 -0.39 1.06
CA PHE A 56 11.45 -1.35 1.25
C PHE A 56 11.92 -2.56 2.07
N GLU A 57 13.11 -3.09 1.81
CA GLU A 57 13.68 -4.21 2.59
C GLU A 57 13.79 -3.85 4.07
N SER A 58 14.17 -2.61 4.38
CA SER A 58 14.27 -2.15 5.78
C SER A 58 12.93 -2.09 6.52
N ALA A 59 11.81 -2.02 5.81
CA ALA A 59 10.46 -2.01 6.38
C ALA A 59 9.88 -3.42 6.57
N VAL A 60 10.43 -4.46 5.91
CA VAL A 60 9.94 -5.85 5.98
C VAL A 60 9.74 -6.36 7.43
N PRO A 61 10.66 -6.13 8.39
CA PRO A 61 10.47 -6.59 9.76
C PRO A 61 9.24 -5.99 10.45
N GLN A 62 8.87 -4.75 10.10
CA GLN A 62 7.70 -4.07 10.66
C GLN A 62 6.43 -4.71 10.12
N TYR A 63 6.36 -4.95 8.81
CA TYR A 63 5.22 -5.63 8.17
C TYR A 63 5.05 -7.07 8.64
N LYS A 64 6.16 -7.78 8.92
CA LYS A 64 6.12 -9.11 9.52
C LYS A 64 5.40 -9.14 10.87
N GLN A 65 5.55 -8.09 11.69
CA GLN A 65 4.81 -7.96 12.95
C GLN A 65 3.30 -7.75 12.74
N LEU A 66 2.89 -7.28 11.56
CA LEU A 66 1.48 -7.12 11.17
C LEU A 66 0.89 -8.40 10.54
N GLY A 67 1.65 -9.49 10.50
CA GLY A 67 1.24 -10.76 9.88
C GLY A 67 1.41 -10.81 8.36
N MET A 68 2.17 -9.87 7.78
CA MET A 68 2.49 -9.88 6.35
C MET A 68 3.82 -10.61 6.13
N GLU A 69 3.83 -11.59 5.22
CA GLU A 69 5.07 -12.18 4.72
C GLU A 69 5.42 -11.51 3.39
N MET A 70 6.49 -10.72 3.38
CA MET A 70 6.91 -9.92 2.25
C MET A 70 8.32 -10.29 1.82
N GLN A 71 8.56 -10.19 0.51
CA GLN A 71 9.88 -10.27 -0.11
C GLN A 71 10.05 -9.06 -1.02
N VAL A 72 11.23 -8.45 -0.99
CA VAL A 72 11.57 -7.33 -1.86
C VAL A 72 12.53 -7.80 -2.94
N VAL A 73 12.33 -7.35 -4.18
CA VAL A 73 13.20 -7.64 -5.32
C VAL A 73 13.60 -6.32 -5.96
N ASP A 74 14.90 -6.05 -6.01
CA ASP A 74 15.43 -4.94 -6.79
C ASP A 74 15.27 -5.23 -8.29
N ILE A 75 14.56 -4.36 -8.99
CA ILE A 75 14.38 -4.43 -10.45
C ILE A 75 14.89 -3.15 -11.13
N SER A 76 15.78 -2.42 -10.45
CA SER A 76 16.40 -1.21 -10.95
C SER A 76 17.21 -1.48 -12.22
N ASN A 77 17.22 -0.51 -13.14
CA ASN A 77 17.98 -0.55 -14.38
C ASN A 77 18.70 0.78 -14.64
N ASN A 78 19.25 1.01 -15.83
CA ASN A 78 20.10 2.19 -16.09
C ASN A 78 19.44 3.54 -15.78
N GLU A 79 18.12 3.67 -15.88
CA GLU A 79 17.41 4.95 -15.73
C GLU A 79 16.43 4.98 -14.54
N LYS A 80 16.07 3.81 -14.02
CA LYS A 80 15.04 3.66 -12.99
C LYS A 80 15.58 2.99 -11.73
N ASP A 81 15.28 3.61 -10.59
CA ASP A 81 15.33 2.99 -9.27
C ASP A 81 13.96 2.37 -9.05
N ALA A 82 13.88 1.05 -9.00
CA ALA A 82 12.62 0.32 -9.03
C ALA A 82 12.67 -0.94 -8.18
N VAL A 83 11.53 -1.27 -7.58
CA VAL A 83 11.39 -2.37 -6.63
C VAL A 83 10.08 -3.11 -6.86
N LEU A 84 10.13 -4.43 -6.71
CA LEU A 84 8.95 -5.26 -6.51
C LEU A 84 8.82 -5.62 -5.04
N GLU A 85 7.63 -5.40 -4.50
CA GLU A 85 7.19 -5.95 -3.22
C GLU A 85 6.28 -7.14 -3.50
N ILE A 86 6.67 -8.32 -3.03
CA ILE A 86 5.92 -9.57 -3.19
C ILE A 86 5.40 -9.98 -1.82
N GLN A 87 4.08 -9.85 -1.62
CA GLN A 87 3.41 -10.21 -0.39
C GLN A 87 2.74 -11.60 -0.53
N ARG A 88 3.29 -12.57 0.19
CA ARG A 88 2.79 -13.96 0.23
C ARG A 88 1.61 -14.15 1.17
N THR A 89 1.53 -13.34 2.23
CA THR A 89 0.41 -13.41 3.20
C THR A 89 -0.29 -12.06 3.28
N CYS A 90 -1.58 -12.04 2.95
CA CYS A 90 -2.42 -10.85 3.04
C CYS A 90 -3.34 -10.94 4.27
N PRO A 91 -3.08 -10.17 5.36
CA PRO A 91 -3.92 -10.24 6.55
C PRO A 91 -5.36 -9.79 6.29
N ALA A 92 -5.59 -8.75 5.48
CA ALA A 92 -6.93 -8.26 5.16
C ALA A 92 -7.79 -9.29 4.41
N LEU A 93 -7.16 -10.17 3.62
CA LEU A 93 -7.81 -11.29 2.94
C LEU A 93 -7.95 -12.49 3.87
N GLN A 94 -6.89 -12.88 4.57
CA GLN A 94 -6.85 -14.03 5.48
C GLN A 94 -7.91 -13.95 6.59
N PHE A 95 -8.14 -12.75 7.13
CA PHE A 95 -9.15 -12.54 8.16
C PHE A 95 -10.53 -12.16 7.60
N HIS A 96 -10.71 -12.22 6.28
CA HIS A 96 -11.98 -11.93 5.59
C HIS A 96 -12.65 -10.62 6.01
N MET A 97 -11.90 -9.61 6.46
CA MET A 97 -12.48 -8.42 7.10
C MET A 97 -13.44 -7.64 6.19
N HIS A 98 -13.25 -7.74 4.88
CA HIS A 98 -14.08 -7.11 3.86
C HIS A 98 -15.52 -7.67 3.83
N THR A 99 -15.74 -8.94 4.20
CA THR A 99 -17.06 -9.57 4.17
C THR A 99 -17.99 -9.04 5.25
N ASP A 100 -17.45 -8.69 6.43
CA ASP A 100 -18.21 -8.08 7.54
C ASP A 100 -18.87 -6.77 7.13
N PHE A 101 -18.32 -6.10 6.12
CA PHE A 101 -18.82 -4.84 5.58
C PHE A 101 -19.39 -5.01 4.16
N GLY A 102 -19.70 -6.23 3.72
CA GLY A 102 -20.36 -6.50 2.45
C GLY A 102 -19.56 -6.14 1.20
N PHE A 103 -18.22 -6.16 1.27
CA PHE A 103 -17.36 -6.01 0.10
C PHE A 103 -16.90 -7.37 -0.40
N GLU A 104 -16.68 -7.49 -1.71
CA GLU A 104 -16.17 -8.72 -2.33
C GLU A 104 -14.68 -8.93 -2.04
N LYS A 105 -13.90 -7.85 -2.01
CA LYS A 105 -12.44 -7.88 -1.88
C LYS A 105 -11.93 -6.73 -1.01
N PRO A 106 -10.78 -6.90 -0.33
CA PRO A 106 -10.22 -5.86 0.51
C PRO A 106 -9.42 -4.79 -0.26
N CYS A 107 -9.03 -5.08 -1.52
CA CYS A 107 -7.97 -4.35 -2.24
C CYS A 107 -8.28 -2.88 -2.48
N HIS A 108 -9.52 -2.54 -2.83
CA HIS A 108 -9.92 -1.16 -3.09
C HIS A 108 -9.66 -0.24 -1.89
N ILE A 109 -10.06 -0.70 -0.70
CA ILE A 109 -10.00 0.12 0.53
C ILE A 109 -8.59 0.10 1.16
N ILE A 110 -7.83 -0.97 0.94
CA ILE A 110 -6.50 -1.14 1.53
C ILE A 110 -5.41 -0.78 0.51
N CYS A 111 -5.18 -1.66 -0.46
CA CYS A 111 -4.00 -1.61 -1.31
C CYS A 111 -4.06 -0.50 -2.36
N GLU A 112 -5.20 -0.33 -3.04
CA GLU A 112 -5.36 0.71 -4.06
C GLU A 112 -5.22 2.11 -3.44
N MET A 113 -5.78 2.28 -2.25
CA MET A 113 -5.67 3.51 -1.47
C MET A 113 -4.23 3.78 -1.04
N ASP A 114 -3.52 2.78 -0.54
CA ASP A 114 -2.11 2.90 -0.12
C ASP A 114 -1.20 3.25 -1.31
N VAL A 115 -1.43 2.64 -2.48
CA VAL A 115 -0.72 2.96 -3.72
C VAL A 115 -1.06 4.38 -4.19
N ALA A 116 -2.34 4.77 -4.22
CA ALA A 116 -2.76 6.11 -4.60
C ALA A 116 -2.18 7.17 -3.64
N ALA A 117 -2.16 6.89 -2.34
CA ALA A 117 -1.60 7.78 -1.33
C ALA A 117 -0.10 7.91 -1.49
N THR A 118 0.62 6.82 -1.80
CA THR A 118 2.05 6.84 -2.08
C THR A 118 2.37 7.67 -3.32
N ASN A 119 1.60 7.51 -4.39
CA ASN A 119 1.76 8.28 -5.63
C ASN A 119 1.59 9.79 -5.39
N ALA A 120 0.58 10.16 -4.60
CA ALA A 120 0.36 11.56 -4.24
C ALA A 120 1.44 12.08 -3.28
N ALA A 121 1.80 11.29 -2.27
CA ALA A 121 2.73 11.65 -1.20
C ALA A 121 4.15 11.95 -1.68
N PHE A 122 4.59 11.27 -2.74
CA PHE A 122 5.96 11.32 -3.25
C PHE A 122 6.03 11.76 -4.72
N ALA A 123 5.04 12.53 -5.16
CA ALA A 123 4.96 13.05 -6.52
C ALA A 123 6.18 13.94 -6.86
N ASP A 124 6.68 14.70 -5.89
CA ASP A 124 7.91 15.51 -5.98
C ASP A 124 9.18 14.68 -6.21
N MET A 125 9.19 13.43 -5.74
CA MET A 125 10.29 12.48 -5.96
C MET A 125 10.10 11.64 -7.23
N GLY A 126 8.97 11.83 -7.94
CA GLY A 126 8.62 11.05 -9.13
C GLY A 126 8.36 9.57 -8.85
N ILE A 127 7.98 9.21 -7.62
CA ILE A 127 7.64 7.82 -7.28
C ILE A 127 6.28 7.46 -7.90
N LYS A 128 6.23 6.29 -8.54
CA LYS A 128 5.02 5.68 -9.08
C LYS A 128 4.89 4.25 -8.58
N GLY A 129 3.83 4.00 -7.85
CA GLY A 129 3.35 2.72 -7.38
C GLY A 129 2.26 2.15 -8.28
N SER A 130 2.19 0.83 -8.37
CA SER A 130 1.18 0.08 -9.11
C SER A 130 0.99 -1.30 -8.49
N ILE A 131 -0.24 -1.82 -8.56
CA ILE A 131 -0.57 -3.20 -8.21
C ILE A 131 -0.47 -4.02 -9.49
N LEU A 132 0.41 -5.02 -9.51
CA LEU A 132 0.59 -5.91 -10.66
C LEU A 132 -0.31 -7.14 -10.61
N CYS A 133 -0.53 -7.67 -9.40
CA CYS A 133 -1.49 -8.72 -9.14
C CYS A 133 -1.89 -8.74 -7.65
N ALA A 134 -3.02 -9.36 -7.33
CA ALA A 134 -3.50 -9.50 -5.97
C ALA A 134 -4.01 -10.92 -5.69
N GLN A 135 -3.81 -11.40 -4.46
CA GLN A 135 -4.38 -12.68 -4.02
C GLN A 135 -5.90 -12.69 -4.04
N ALA A 136 -6.53 -11.53 -3.82
CA ALA A 136 -8.00 -11.40 -3.88
C ALA A 136 -8.56 -11.64 -5.29
N ASP A 137 -7.71 -11.62 -6.32
CA ASP A 137 -8.06 -11.94 -7.71
C ASP A 137 -7.67 -13.39 -8.10
N GLY A 138 -7.30 -14.22 -7.12
CA GLY A 138 -6.95 -15.63 -7.34
C GLY A 138 -5.48 -15.89 -7.68
N HIS A 139 -4.60 -14.88 -7.59
CA HIS A 139 -3.17 -15.07 -7.75
C HIS A 139 -2.51 -15.64 -6.47
N CYS A 140 -1.35 -16.28 -6.62
CA CYS A 140 -0.64 -16.87 -5.47
C CYS A 140 -0.05 -15.83 -4.49
N VAL A 141 0.16 -14.59 -4.95
CA VAL A 141 0.78 -13.50 -4.17
C VAL A 141 0.12 -12.17 -4.56
N CYS A 142 0.25 -11.17 -3.70
CA CYS A 142 0.09 -9.78 -4.12
C CYS A 142 1.45 -9.25 -4.57
N MET A 143 1.48 -8.51 -5.67
CA MET A 143 2.72 -7.92 -6.16
C MET A 143 2.51 -6.44 -6.43
N PHE A 144 3.36 -5.62 -5.84
CA PHE A 144 3.38 -4.18 -6.02
C PHE A 144 4.69 -3.78 -6.68
N LYS A 145 4.62 -2.83 -7.60
CA LYS A 145 5.81 -2.22 -8.22
C LYS A 145 5.86 -0.75 -7.85
N TYR A 146 7.00 -0.31 -7.33
CA TYR A 146 7.30 1.09 -7.13
C TYR A 146 8.55 1.47 -7.92
N GLU A 147 8.52 2.62 -8.58
CA GLU A 147 9.65 3.10 -9.37
C GLU A 147 9.78 4.63 -9.29
N ARG A 148 11.01 5.13 -9.43
CA ARG A 148 11.32 6.55 -9.62
C ARG A 148 12.49 6.72 -10.59
N PRO A 149 12.70 7.92 -11.16
CA PRO A 149 13.96 8.23 -11.83
C PRO A 149 15.12 8.01 -10.86
N LYS A 150 16.24 7.46 -11.33
CA LYS A 150 17.46 7.40 -10.50
C LYS A 150 17.89 8.81 -10.11
N LYS A 151 18.34 8.97 -8.86
CA LYS A 151 19.03 10.20 -8.43
C LYS A 151 20.26 10.38 -9.32
N ALA A 152 20.47 11.59 -9.85
CA ALA A 152 21.72 11.92 -10.53
C ALA A 152 22.87 11.69 -9.54
N LYS A 153 23.95 11.06 -10.02
CA LYS A 153 25.19 10.90 -9.24
C LYS A 153 25.90 12.23 -9.07
#